data_AF-A0A843E253-F1
#
_entry.id   AF-A0A843E253-F1
#
_cell.length_a   1.000
_cell.length_b   1.000
_cell.length_c   1.000
_cell.angle_alpha   90.00
_cell.angle_beta   90.00
_cell.angle_gamma   90.00
#
_symmetry.space_group_name_H-M   'P 1'
#
loop_
_entity.id
_entity.type
_entity.pdbx_description
1 polymer ?
#
loop_
_entity_poly.entity_id
_entity_poly.type
_entity_poly.pdbx_seq_one_letter_code
_entity_poly.pdbx_strand_id
1 'polypeptide(L)'
;MVDVTAGAWLAYQLTVTDSGKLKSEPMVEKYSFDSVEDGKCKVTVERNGQPLGTMETLVTYGSALFDFSKLTKKGSDNINTAFGHFYANIYEGVVDGKSVRMYLGKDDIVFRYITTERSEAGLHSETRELCLASIKI
;
A
#
# COMPACT_ATOMS: atom_id res chain seq x y z
N MET A 1 -0.96 14.19 6.48
CA MET A 1 -1.13 12.87 7.10
C MET A 1 -2.57 12.45 7.00
N VAL A 2 -2.79 11.17 6.71
CA VAL A 2 -4.12 10.63 6.45
C VAL A 2 -4.90 10.63 7.75
N ASP A 3 -6.14 11.09 7.71
CA ASP A 3 -7.00 11.14 8.89
C ASP A 3 -7.75 9.80 9.00
N VAL A 4 -7.16 8.85 9.72
CA VAL A 4 -7.74 7.52 9.97
C VAL A 4 -8.23 7.42 11.41
N THR A 5 -9.45 6.90 11.56
CA THR A 5 -10.07 6.59 12.86
C THR A 5 -10.46 5.12 12.91
N ALA A 6 -10.80 4.62 14.11
CA ALA A 6 -11.42 3.30 14.22
C ALA A 6 -12.66 3.20 13.30
N GLY A 7 -12.80 2.07 12.60
CA GLY A 7 -13.84 1.83 11.60
C GLY A 7 -13.52 2.34 10.18
N ALA A 8 -12.47 3.16 10.01
CA ALA A 8 -11.99 3.53 8.68
C ALA A 8 -11.40 2.31 7.95
N TRP A 9 -11.39 2.34 6.62
CA TRP A 9 -10.74 1.32 5.82
C TRP A 9 -10.23 1.85 4.48
N LEU A 10 -9.20 1.18 3.97
CA LEU A 10 -8.61 1.37 2.65
C LEU A 10 -8.53 0.01 1.96
N ALA A 11 -8.79 -0.04 0.66
CA ALA A 11 -8.65 -1.26 -0.12
C ALA A 11 -7.75 -1.05 -1.33
N TYR A 12 -6.86 -2.01 -1.54
CA TYR A 12 -5.87 -2.01 -2.60
C TYR A 12 -6.12 -3.19 -3.53
N GLN A 13 -6.12 -2.93 -4.84
CA GLN A 13 -6.02 -3.99 -5.82
C GLN A 13 -4.59 -4.52 -5.81
N LEU A 14 -4.44 -5.79 -5.42
CA LEU A 14 -3.20 -6.55 -5.46
C LEU A 14 -3.08 -7.27 -6.80
N THR A 15 -2.03 -6.93 -7.55
CA THR A 15 -1.60 -7.64 -8.76
C THR A 15 -0.26 -8.30 -8.51
N VAL A 16 -0.16 -9.60 -8.82
CA VAL A 16 1.07 -10.38 -8.63
C VAL A 16 1.62 -10.81 -9.98
N THR A 17 2.89 -10.52 -10.24
CA THR A 17 3.56 -10.90 -11.48
C THR A 17 4.87 -11.63 -11.22
N ASP A 18 5.16 -12.66 -12.02
CA ASP A 18 6.46 -13.31 -12.10
C ASP A 18 7.07 -13.05 -13.48
N SER A 19 8.24 -12.39 -13.51
CA SER A 19 8.94 -11.99 -14.74
C SER A 19 8.04 -11.22 -15.72
N GLY A 20 7.18 -10.34 -15.17
CA GLY A 20 6.24 -9.50 -15.92
C GLY A 20 4.96 -10.21 -16.37
N LYS A 21 4.78 -11.50 -16.09
CA LYS A 21 3.55 -12.24 -16.38
C LYS A 21 2.66 -12.32 -15.15
N LEU A 22 1.36 -12.11 -15.32
CA LEU A 22 0.38 -12.29 -14.24
C LEU A 22 0.45 -13.72 -13.70
N LYS A 23 0.57 -13.83 -12.37
CA LYS A 23 0.61 -15.11 -11.65
C LYS A 23 -0.79 -15.57 -11.24
N SER A 24 -1.68 -14.62 -11.00
CA SER A 24 -3.06 -14.85 -10.57
C SER A 24 -3.96 -13.73 -11.08
N GLU A 25 -5.27 -13.96 -11.01
CA GLU A 25 -6.25 -12.88 -11.12
C GLU A 25 -5.96 -11.80 -10.07
N PRO A 26 -6.23 -10.52 -10.38
CA PRO A 26 -6.14 -9.44 -9.39
C PRO A 26 -7.03 -9.72 -8.19
N MET A 27 -6.56 -9.35 -7.00
CA MET A 27 -7.27 -9.54 -5.74
C MET A 27 -7.48 -8.18 -5.08
N VAL A 28 -8.44 -8.07 -4.16
CA VAL A 28 -8.63 -6.86 -3.34
C VAL A 28 -8.18 -7.17 -1.92
N GLU A 29 -7.18 -6.44 -1.45
CA GLU A 29 -6.75 -6.42 -0.05
C GLU A 29 -7.40 -5.24 0.67
N LYS A 30 -8.24 -5.52 1.67
CA LYS A 30 -8.89 -4.51 2.50
C LYS A 30 -8.20 -4.45 3.86
N TYR A 31 -7.88 -3.24 4.28
CA TYR A 31 -7.27 -2.90 5.55
C TYR A 31 -8.28 -2.09 6.38
N SER A 32 -8.82 -2.71 7.42
CA SER A 32 -9.81 -2.08 8.31
C SER A 32 -9.15 -1.70 9.63
N PHE A 33 -9.22 -0.43 10.01
CA PHE A 33 -8.63 0.08 11.25
C PHE A 33 -9.54 -0.27 12.43
N ASP A 34 -9.14 -1.26 13.23
CA ASP A 34 -9.89 -1.73 14.40
C ASP A 34 -9.78 -0.73 15.55
N SER A 35 -8.58 -0.17 15.78
CA SER A 35 -8.32 0.87 16.76
C SER A 35 -7.19 1.80 16.33
N VAL A 36 -7.23 3.04 16.82
CA VAL A 36 -6.20 4.06 16.65
C VAL A 36 -6.00 4.76 17.99
N GLU A 37 -4.89 4.47 18.67
CA GLU A 37 -4.60 4.93 20.03
C GLU A 37 -3.13 5.34 20.12
N ASP A 38 -2.86 6.55 20.62
CA ASP A 38 -1.49 7.09 20.79
C ASP A 38 -0.60 6.96 19.53
N GLY A 39 -1.22 7.15 18.35
CA GLY A 39 -0.55 7.05 17.04
C GLY A 39 -0.25 5.62 16.57
N LYS A 40 -0.63 4.61 17.34
CA LYS A 40 -0.59 3.19 16.96
C LYS A 40 -1.93 2.76 16.39
N CYS A 41 -1.89 1.94 15.37
CA CYS A 41 -3.06 1.41 14.69
C CYS A 41 -3.05 -0.10 14.76
N LYS A 42 -4.21 -0.69 15.09
CA LYS A 42 -4.46 -2.12 14.89
C LYS A 42 -5.35 -2.28 13.66
N VAL A 43 -4.94 -3.12 12.72
CA VAL A 43 -5.59 -3.24 11.42
C VAL A 43 -5.91 -4.70 11.13
N THR A 44 -7.16 -5.00 10.81
CA THR A 44 -7.58 -6.28 10.24
C THR A 44 -7.39 -6.27 8.73
N VAL A 45 -6.77 -7.33 8.20
CA VAL A 45 -6.49 -7.50 6.78
C VAL A 45 -7.34 -8.62 6.21
N GLU A 46 -8.04 -8.35 5.12
CA GLU A 46 -8.83 -9.32 4.36
C GLU A 46 -8.38 -9.31 2.90
N ARG A 47 -8.43 -10.47 2.24
CA ARG A 47 -8.21 -10.58 0.80
C ARG A 47 -9.39 -11.27 0.15
N ASN A 48 -10.05 -10.57 -0.78
CA ASN A 48 -11.31 -11.00 -1.40
C ASN A 48 -12.37 -11.42 -0.35
N GLY A 49 -12.46 -10.65 0.74
CA GLY A 49 -13.37 -10.91 1.86
C GLY A 49 -12.98 -12.08 2.77
N GLN A 50 -11.85 -12.74 2.53
CA GLN A 50 -11.31 -13.78 3.42
C GLN A 50 -10.31 -13.16 4.40
N PRO A 51 -10.45 -13.35 5.72
CA PRO A 51 -9.50 -12.84 6.69
C PRO A 51 -8.09 -13.41 6.49
N LEU A 52 -7.08 -12.52 6.47
CA LEU A 52 -5.66 -12.89 6.47
C LEU A 52 -5.01 -12.75 7.84
N GLY A 53 -5.56 -11.89 8.70
CA GLY A 53 -5.07 -11.68 10.05
C GLY A 53 -5.16 -10.23 10.50
N THR A 54 -4.37 -9.89 11.52
CA THR A 54 -4.24 -8.52 12.03
C THR A 54 -2.78 -8.08 11.98
N MET A 55 -2.56 -6.78 11.85
CA MET A 55 -1.24 -6.16 11.90
C MET A 55 -1.26 -4.90 12.74
N GLU A 56 -0.10 -4.57 13.31
CA GLU A 56 0.14 -3.29 13.98
C GLU A 56 0.90 -2.35 13.04
N THR A 57 0.51 -1.08 13.04
CA THR A 57 1.07 -0.02 12.19
C THR A 57 1.00 1.32 12.92
N LEU A 58 1.50 2.39 12.31
CA LEU A 58 1.55 3.73 12.88
C LEU A 58 0.83 4.72 11.97
N VAL A 59 0.17 5.73 12.56
CA VAL A 59 -0.46 6.83 11.80
C VAL A 59 0.54 7.63 10.96
N THR A 60 1.82 7.57 11.32
CA THR A 60 2.92 8.24 10.61
C THR A 60 3.38 7.50 9.35
N TYR A 61 2.92 6.26 9.14
CA TYR A 61 3.20 5.51 7.91
C TYR A 61 2.32 5.99 6.76
N GLY A 62 2.71 5.65 5.53
CA GLY A 62 1.96 6.01 4.34
C GLY A 62 0.61 5.30 4.38
N SER A 63 -0.48 6.05 4.22
CA SER A 63 -1.85 5.58 4.45
C SER A 63 -2.07 4.98 5.85
N ALA A 64 -1.21 5.28 6.82
CA ALA A 64 -1.11 4.59 8.10
C ALA A 64 -0.90 3.06 7.98
N LEU A 65 -0.35 2.57 6.86
CA LEU A 65 -0.19 1.14 6.56
C LEU A 65 1.23 0.77 6.13
N PHE A 66 1.85 1.60 5.28
CA PHE A 66 3.11 1.27 4.62
C PHE A 66 4.25 2.10 5.20
N ASP A 67 5.16 1.44 5.91
CA ASP A 67 6.38 2.06 6.41
C ASP A 67 7.24 2.54 5.24
N PHE A 68 7.48 3.85 5.17
CA PHE A 68 8.38 4.47 4.20
C PHE A 68 9.62 5.09 4.85
N SER A 69 9.86 4.85 6.14
CA SER A 69 10.99 5.43 6.90
C SER A 69 12.36 5.03 6.34
N LYS A 70 12.45 3.85 5.71
CA LYS A 70 13.65 3.34 5.03
C LYS A 70 13.71 3.71 3.54
N LEU A 71 12.74 4.44 3.02
CA LEU A 71 12.67 4.82 1.61
C LEU A 71 13.20 6.24 1.40
N THR A 72 13.83 6.47 0.26
CA THR A 72 14.32 7.79 -0.15
C THR A 72 13.47 8.34 -1.27
N LYS A 73 13.08 9.62 -1.19
CA LYS A 73 12.40 10.29 -2.30
C LYS A 73 13.32 10.32 -3.53
N LYS A 74 12.85 9.76 -4.65
CA LYS A 74 13.58 9.74 -5.94
C LYS A 74 13.01 10.70 -6.97
N GLY A 75 11.74 11.09 -6.83
CA GLY A 75 11.10 12.00 -7.77
C GLY A 75 9.62 12.19 -7.45
N SER A 76 8.86 12.52 -8.48
CA SER A 76 7.43 12.75 -8.43
C SER A 76 6.81 12.61 -9.82
N ASP A 77 5.55 12.21 -9.88
CA ASP A 77 4.84 12.00 -11.13
C ASP A 77 3.34 12.28 -10.99
N ASN A 78 2.65 12.53 -12.11
CA ASN A 78 1.20 12.54 -12.18
C ASN A 78 0.71 11.14 -12.54
N ILE A 79 -0.01 10.51 -11.63
CA ILE A 79 -0.51 9.14 -11.79
C ILE A 79 -2.02 9.12 -11.98
N ASN A 80 -2.47 8.16 -12.78
CA ASN A 80 -3.88 7.83 -12.90
C ASN A 80 -4.23 6.83 -11.80
N THR A 81 -5.27 7.13 -11.03
CA THR A 81 -5.77 6.28 -9.95
C THR A 81 -7.25 6.00 -10.15
N ALA A 82 -7.83 5.11 -9.34
CA ALA A 82 -9.27 4.89 -9.32
C ALA A 82 -10.07 6.15 -8.91
N PHE A 83 -9.40 7.16 -8.34
CA PHE A 83 -10.00 8.39 -7.83
C PHE A 83 -9.74 9.59 -8.76
N GLY A 84 -9.08 9.39 -9.91
CA GLY A 84 -8.71 10.45 -10.86
C GLY A 84 -7.20 10.64 -11.00
N HIS A 85 -6.79 11.85 -11.43
CA HIS A 85 -5.39 12.20 -11.62
C HIS A 85 -4.81 12.80 -10.34
N PHE A 86 -3.70 12.24 -9.85
CA PHE A 86 -3.03 12.73 -8.64
C PHE A 86 -1.55 12.95 -8.88
N TYR A 87 -1.02 14.02 -8.27
CA TYR A 87 0.42 14.20 -8.14
C TYR A 87 0.92 13.39 -6.95
N ALA A 88 1.92 12.54 -7.17
CA ALA A 88 2.51 11.68 -6.15
C ALA A 88 4.04 11.82 -6.13
N ASN A 89 4.61 11.85 -4.93
CA ASN A 89 6.04 11.69 -4.72
C ASN A 89 6.41 10.20 -4.84
N ILE A 90 7.51 9.91 -5.51
CA ILE A 90 8.03 8.56 -5.68
C ILE A 90 9.14 8.34 -4.65
N TYR A 91 8.94 7.35 -3.78
CA TYR A 91 9.90 6.90 -2.79
C TYR A 91 10.40 5.50 -3.16
N GLU A 92 11.71 5.27 -3.02
CA GLU A 92 12.32 3.98 -3.34
C GLU A 92 13.38 3.59 -2.30
N GLY A 93 13.55 2.29 -2.11
CA GLY A 93 14.55 1.73 -1.20
C GLY A 93 14.58 0.22 -1.24
N VAL A 94 15.42 -0.37 -0.40
CA VAL A 94 15.46 -1.82 -0.17
C VAL A 94 15.05 -2.08 1.27
N VAL A 95 14.02 -2.88 1.46
CA VAL A 95 13.49 -3.27 2.78
C VAL A 95 13.45 -4.79 2.83
N ASP A 96 14.14 -5.37 3.81
CA ASP A 96 14.20 -6.82 4.05
C ASP A 96 14.56 -7.64 2.80
N GLY A 97 15.51 -7.12 2.00
CA GLY A 97 15.98 -7.74 0.76
C GLY A 97 15.09 -7.51 -0.47
N LYS A 98 13.95 -6.83 -0.31
CA LYS A 98 13.01 -6.49 -1.39
C LYS A 98 13.22 -5.06 -1.86
N SER A 99 13.22 -4.85 -3.17
CA SER A 99 13.10 -3.52 -3.76
C SER A 99 11.70 -2.99 -3.53
N VAL A 100 11.57 -1.78 -2.99
CA VAL A 100 10.28 -1.14 -2.70
C VAL A 100 10.18 0.16 -3.47
N ARG A 101 9.03 0.39 -4.13
CA ARG A 101 8.67 1.68 -4.73
C ARG A 101 7.27 2.09 -4.26
N MET A 102 7.14 3.30 -3.76
CA MET A 102 5.90 3.85 -3.22
C MET A 102 5.57 5.18 -3.92
N TYR A 103 4.30 5.36 -4.28
CA TYR A 103 3.74 6.59 -4.82
C TYR A 103 2.87 7.24 -3.73
N LEU A 104 3.46 8.23 -3.06
CA LEU A 104 2.89 8.93 -1.91
C LEU A 104 2.30 10.28 -2.34
N GLY A 105 0.97 10.38 -2.29
CA GLY A 105 0.21 11.58 -2.58
C GLY A 105 0.20 12.61 -1.46
N LYS A 106 -0.72 13.56 -1.58
CA LYS A 106 -1.04 14.49 -0.50
C LYS A 106 -1.56 13.71 0.71
N ASP A 107 -1.36 14.31 1.88
CA ASP A 107 -1.82 13.77 3.15
C ASP A 107 -1.29 12.36 3.43
N ASP A 108 -0.11 12.04 2.88
CA ASP A 108 0.57 10.75 3.03
C ASP A 108 -0.25 9.56 2.53
N ILE A 109 -1.20 9.77 1.60
CA ILE A 109 -1.97 8.69 0.97
C ILE A 109 -1.07 7.94 -0.02
N VAL A 110 -0.93 6.63 0.18
CA VAL A 110 -0.23 5.73 -0.75
C VAL A 110 -1.20 5.30 -1.84
N PHE A 111 -0.97 5.77 -3.06
CA PHE A 111 -1.78 5.38 -4.22
C PHE A 111 -1.30 4.08 -4.87
N ARG A 112 0.01 3.83 -4.81
CA ARG A 112 0.63 2.62 -5.35
C ARG A 112 1.82 2.21 -4.50
N TYR A 113 1.87 0.95 -4.10
CA TYR A 113 2.97 0.35 -3.38
C TYR A 113 3.43 -0.92 -4.10
N ILE A 114 4.70 -0.97 -4.48
CA ILE A 114 5.29 -2.04 -5.27
C ILE A 114 6.42 -2.65 -4.47
N THR A 115 6.39 -3.97 -4.30
CA THR A 115 7.53 -4.74 -3.83
C THR A 115 8.01 -5.66 -4.93
N THR A 116 9.32 -5.77 -5.10
CA THR A 116 9.96 -6.66 -6.07
C THR A 116 11.08 -7.41 -5.39
N GLU A 117 11.10 -8.73 -5.57
CA GLU A 117 12.16 -9.59 -5.09
C GLU A 117 12.57 -10.61 -6.15
N ARG A 118 13.80 -11.10 -6.04
CA ARG A 118 14.28 -12.18 -6.90
C ARG A 118 13.91 -13.51 -6.29
N SER A 119 13.12 -14.30 -7.01
CA SER A 119 12.79 -15.69 -6.71
C SER A 119 13.51 -16.63 -7.67
N GLU A 120 13.43 -17.94 -7.42
CA GLU A 120 13.96 -18.96 -8.33
C GLU A 120 13.31 -18.91 -9.73
N ALA A 121 12.04 -18.48 -9.79
CA ALA A 121 11.28 -18.35 -11.03
C ALA A 121 11.50 -17.00 -11.75
N GLY A 122 12.35 -16.11 -11.22
CA GLY A 122 12.68 -14.81 -11.79
C GLY A 122 12.30 -13.64 -10.88
N LEU A 123 11.85 -12.53 -11.46
CA LEU A 123 11.47 -11.35 -10.68
C LEU A 123 10.01 -11.48 -10.23
N HIS A 124 9.80 -11.67 -8.93
CA HIS A 124 8.49 -11.66 -8.31
C HIS A 124 8.14 -10.21 -7.95
N SER A 125 6.94 -9.73 -8.31
CA SER A 125 6.46 -8.41 -7.91
C SER A 125 5.03 -8.43 -7.43
N GLU A 126 4.78 -7.75 -6.31
CA GLU A 126 3.45 -7.45 -5.81
C GLU A 126 3.19 -5.95 -5.97
N THR A 127 2.12 -5.60 -6.68
CA THR A 127 1.67 -4.22 -6.84
C THR A 127 0.34 -4.05 -6.14
N ARG A 128 0.28 -3.14 -5.16
CA ARG A 128 -0.94 -2.72 -4.46
C ARG A 128 -1.31 -1.33 -4.96
N GLU A 129 -2.47 -1.19 -5.60
CA GLU A 129 -3.00 0.10 -6.06
C GLU A 129 -4.27 0.45 -5.30
N LEU A 130 -4.32 1.63 -4.68
CA LEU A 130 -5.50 2.07 -3.92
C LEU A 130 -6.70 2.15 -4.87
N CYS A 131 -7.76 1.39 -4.58
CA CYS A 131 -8.92 1.27 -5.45
C CYS A 131 -10.24 1.67 -4.77
N LEU A 132 -10.34 1.50 -3.44
CA LEU A 132 -11.52 1.89 -2.65
C LEU A 132 -11.07 2.43 -1.28
N ALA A 133 -11.88 3.30 -0.69
CA ALA A 133 -11.63 3.87 0.63
C ALA A 133 -12.95 4.24 1.32
N SER A 134 -12.98 4.20 2.65
CA SER A 134 -14.07 4.79 3.45
C SER A 134 -13.82 6.26 3.80
N ILE A 135 -12.61 6.73 3.57
CA ILE A 135 -12.17 8.09 3.87
C ILE A 135 -12.13 8.93 2.59
N LYS A 136 -12.07 10.25 2.76
CA LYS A 136 -11.90 11.16 1.63
C LYS A 136 -10.47 11.05 1.08
N ILE A 137 -10.37 10.98 -0.25
CA ILE A 137 -9.13 10.97 -1.03
C ILE A 137 -8.95 12.32 -1.72
#